data_AF-X6IZF8-F1
#
_entry.id   AF-X6IZF8-F1
#
_cell.length_a   1.000
_cell.length_b   1.000
_cell.length_c   1.000
_cell.angle_alpha   90.00
_cell.angle_beta   90.00
_cell.angle_gamma   90.00
#
_symmetry.space_group_name_H-M   'P 1'
#
loop_
_entity.id
_entity.type
_entity.pdbx_description
1 polymer ?
#
loop_
_entity_poly.entity_id
_entity_poly.type
_entity_poly.pdbx_seq_one_letter_code
_entity_poly.pdbx_strand_id
1 'polypeptide(L)'
;MVNAAKALIENSAGSAFLGRVQYRGERTLVRLAQSIAEGSKKEVTRMAATMLLHKRRAFKFEDEVRLLWLDKQALREGVYIDIEAKTFINQVMITPHASPAETANIKREMKLFGVSCLASGVLKSPR
;
A
#
# COMPACT_ATOMS: atom_id res chain seq x y z
N MET A 1 -0.22 -10.50 -14.08
CA MET A 1 -0.67 -10.51 -12.67
C MET A 1 -1.93 -9.68 -12.41
N VAL A 2 -2.01 -8.39 -12.76
CA VAL A 2 -3.20 -7.55 -12.48
C VAL A 2 -4.50 -8.09 -13.08
N ASN A 3 -4.47 -8.66 -14.30
CA ASN A 3 -5.67 -9.18 -14.97
C ASN A 3 -6.21 -10.49 -14.36
N ALA A 4 -5.32 -11.36 -13.87
CA ALA A 4 -5.73 -12.60 -13.19
C ALA A 4 -6.37 -12.31 -11.83
N ALA A 5 -5.81 -11.34 -11.09
CA ALA A 5 -6.42 -10.86 -9.85
C ALA A 5 -7.80 -10.23 -10.11
N LYS A 6 -7.96 -9.41 -11.15
CA LYS A 6 -9.25 -8.82 -11.53
C LYS A 6 -10.33 -9.87 -11.83
N ALA A 7 -10.00 -10.93 -12.57
CA ALA A 7 -10.95 -11.99 -12.91
C ALA A 7 -11.43 -12.79 -11.68
N LEU A 8 -10.54 -13.02 -10.70
CA LEU A 8 -10.90 -13.65 -9.43
C LEU A 8 -11.82 -12.77 -8.55
N ILE A 9 -11.65 -11.45 -8.66
CA ILE A 9 -12.41 -10.44 -7.91
C ILE A 9 -13.86 -10.31 -8.41
N GLU A 10 -14.11 -10.42 -9.71
CA GLU A 10 -15.45 -10.19 -10.30
C GLU A 10 -16.53 -11.19 -9.83
N ASN A 11 -16.15 -12.35 -9.28
CA ASN A 11 -17.07 -13.40 -8.81
C ASN A 11 -17.27 -13.44 -7.27
N SER A 12 -16.88 -12.41 -6.53
CA SER A 12 -16.80 -12.47 -5.06
C SER A 12 -17.71 -11.47 -4.34
N ALA A 13 -18.06 -11.77 -3.07
CA ALA A 13 -19.14 -11.12 -2.31
C ALA A 13 -18.86 -9.68 -1.83
N GLY A 14 -17.85 -9.02 -2.40
CA GLY A 14 -17.42 -7.68 -2.04
C GLY A 14 -16.98 -6.91 -3.28
N SER A 15 -16.57 -5.66 -3.09
CA SER A 15 -15.96 -4.87 -4.16
C SER A 15 -14.45 -4.78 -3.90
N ALA A 16 -13.64 -5.36 -4.79
CA ALA A 16 -12.19 -5.17 -4.71
C ALA A 16 -11.69 -4.10 -5.68
N PHE A 17 -10.76 -3.29 -5.19
CA PHE A 17 -10.11 -2.24 -5.95
C PHE A 17 -8.60 -2.48 -5.94
N LEU A 18 -8.03 -2.72 -7.10
CA LEU A 18 -6.59 -2.88 -7.29
C LEU A 18 -6.06 -1.71 -8.12
N GLY A 19 -5.11 -0.97 -7.58
CA GLY A 19 -4.53 0.17 -8.29
C GLY A 19 -3.15 0.54 -7.78
N ARG A 20 -2.36 1.14 -8.67
CA ARG A 20 -1.12 1.82 -8.30
C ARG A 20 -1.46 3.06 -7.47
N VAL A 21 -0.72 3.24 -6.38
CA VAL A 21 -0.86 4.43 -5.53
C VAL A 21 -0.38 5.66 -6.30
N GLN A 22 -1.23 6.68 -6.34
CA GLN A 22 -0.96 7.97 -6.95
C GLN A 22 -0.32 8.89 -5.90
N TYR A 23 0.98 9.13 -6.05
CA TYR A 23 1.69 10.07 -5.19
C TYR A 23 1.33 11.50 -5.55
N ARG A 24 0.81 12.26 -4.58
CA ARG A 24 0.39 13.66 -4.76
C ARG A 24 0.97 14.55 -3.66
N GLY A 25 1.11 15.83 -3.97
CA GLY A 25 1.46 16.86 -2.99
C GLY A 25 0.30 17.14 -2.02
N GLU A 26 0.63 17.63 -0.83
CA GLU A 26 -0.32 17.82 0.28
C GLU A 26 -1.52 18.70 -0.09
N ARG A 27 -1.27 19.83 -0.77
CA ARG A 27 -2.34 20.74 -1.25
C ARG A 27 -3.35 20.03 -2.16
N THR A 28 -2.88 19.12 -3.01
CA THR A 28 -3.74 18.34 -3.91
C THR A 28 -4.56 17.31 -3.15
N LEU A 29 -3.97 16.67 -2.14
CA LEU A 29 -4.69 15.70 -1.28
C LEU A 29 -5.81 16.38 -0.50
N VAL A 30 -5.54 17.54 0.11
CA VAL A 30 -6.54 18.32 0.85
C VAL A 30 -7.68 18.77 -0.06
N ARG A 31 -7.36 19.30 -1.25
CA ARG A 31 -8.37 19.71 -2.25
C ARG A 31 -9.26 18.54 -2.68
N LEU A 32 -8.67 17.37 -2.93
CA LEU A 32 -9.43 16.17 -3.29
C LEU A 32 -10.37 15.74 -2.15
N ALA A 33 -9.90 15.74 -0.90
CA ALA A 33 -10.72 15.42 0.26
C ALA A 33 -11.92 16.37 0.43
N GLN A 34 -11.68 17.68 0.29
CA GLN A 34 -12.73 18.71 0.36
C GLN A 34 -13.78 18.54 -0.74
N SER A 35 -13.35 18.32 -1.99
CA SER A 35 -14.27 18.12 -3.14
C SER A 35 -15.20 16.91 -3.00
N ILE A 36 -14.83 15.95 -2.15
CA ILE A 36 -15.62 14.77 -1.85
C ILE A 36 -16.58 15.04 -0.70
N ALA A 37 -16.11 15.71 0.35
CA ALA A 37 -16.93 16.11 1.49
C ALA A 37 -18.09 17.04 1.07
N GLU A 38 -17.85 17.90 0.08
CA GLU A 38 -18.82 18.86 -0.44
C GLU A 38 -19.79 18.27 -1.50
N GLY A 39 -19.52 17.06 -2.01
CA GLY A 39 -20.28 16.45 -3.10
C GLY A 39 -21.38 15.47 -2.64
N SER A 40 -22.62 15.68 -3.07
CA SER A 40 -23.74 14.73 -2.94
C SER A 40 -23.65 13.56 -3.94
N LYS A 41 -22.55 12.80 -3.93
CA LYS A 41 -22.33 11.77 -4.95
C LYS A 41 -22.93 10.41 -4.59
N LYS A 42 -23.68 9.82 -5.54
CA LYS A 42 -24.30 8.48 -5.46
C LYS A 42 -23.30 7.31 -5.35
N GLU A 43 -22.03 7.49 -5.68
CA GLU A 43 -21.00 6.42 -5.66
C GLU A 43 -19.88 6.66 -4.61
N VAL A 44 -20.27 6.80 -3.34
CA VAL A 44 -19.33 7.04 -2.22
C VAL A 44 -18.23 5.98 -2.15
N THR A 45 -18.57 4.70 -2.33
CA THR A 45 -17.65 3.56 -2.22
C THR A 45 -16.52 3.60 -3.25
N ARG A 46 -16.83 3.84 -4.53
CA ARG A 46 -15.83 3.90 -5.61
C ARG A 46 -14.88 5.08 -5.43
N MET A 47 -15.43 6.20 -4.98
CA MET A 47 -14.67 7.42 -4.76
C MET A 47 -13.79 7.31 -3.51
N ALA A 48 -14.29 6.73 -2.43
CA ALA A 48 -13.49 6.41 -1.24
C ALA A 48 -12.35 5.44 -1.57
N ALA A 49 -12.62 4.37 -2.32
CA ALA A 49 -11.59 3.43 -2.77
C ALA A 49 -10.53 4.13 -3.65
N THR A 50 -10.96 5.02 -4.55
CA THR A 50 -10.03 5.82 -5.38
C THR A 50 -9.18 6.77 -4.53
N MET A 51 -9.76 7.38 -3.49
CA MET A 51 -9.01 8.23 -2.57
C MET A 51 -8.00 7.46 -1.73
N LEU A 52 -8.35 6.24 -1.33
CA LEU A 52 -7.42 5.33 -0.67
C LEU A 52 -6.26 4.91 -1.59
N LEU A 53 -6.29 5.22 -2.89
CA LEU A 53 -5.14 5.07 -3.79
C LEU A 53 -4.27 6.32 -3.85
N HIS A 54 -4.61 7.42 -3.18
CA HIS A 54 -3.79 8.63 -3.15
C HIS A 54 -2.99 8.70 -1.85
N LYS A 55 -1.68 8.98 -1.95
CA LYS A 55 -0.78 9.08 -0.80
C LYS A 55 0.21 10.22 -1.02
N ARG A 56 0.70 10.83 0.07
CA ARG A 56 1.92 11.64 0.02
C ARG A 56 3.11 10.70 -0.06
N ARG A 57 4.08 11.00 -0.94
CA ARG A 57 5.33 10.24 -1.00
C ARG A 57 6.12 10.51 0.28
N ALA A 58 6.32 9.47 1.09
CA ALA A 58 7.25 9.50 2.19
C ALA A 58 8.64 9.17 1.66
N PHE A 59 8.85 8.04 0.97
CA PHE A 59 10.18 7.60 0.54
C PHE A 59 10.41 7.68 -0.98
N LYS A 60 11.67 7.83 -1.42
CA LYS A 60 12.02 7.95 -2.85
C LYS A 60 11.65 6.73 -3.69
N PHE A 61 11.69 5.55 -3.09
CA PHE A 61 11.45 4.25 -3.72
C PHE A 61 10.01 3.76 -3.57
N GLU A 62 9.09 4.59 -3.07
CA GLU A 62 7.69 4.18 -2.97
C GLU A 62 7.05 4.07 -4.37
N ASP A 63 6.68 2.84 -4.73
CA ASP A 63 5.87 2.46 -5.90
C ASP A 63 4.83 1.40 -5.48
N GLU A 64 3.92 1.80 -4.60
CA GLU A 64 2.94 0.90 -4.01
C GLU A 64 1.83 0.51 -5.01
N VAL A 65 1.43 -0.76 -4.96
CA VAL A 65 0.16 -1.25 -5.49
C VAL A 65 -0.71 -1.61 -4.30
N ARG A 66 -1.93 -1.07 -4.25
CA ARG A 66 -2.88 -1.31 -3.15
C ARG A 66 -4.04 -2.15 -3.65
N LEU A 67 -4.33 -3.22 -2.92
CA LEU A 67 -5.57 -3.98 -3.00
C LEU A 67 -6.46 -3.54 -1.83
N LEU A 68 -7.65 -3.04 -2.14
CA LEU A 68 -8.68 -2.70 -1.16
C LEU A 68 -9.84 -3.68 -1.35
N TRP A 69 -10.18 -4.44 -0.32
CA TRP A 69 -11.35 -5.30 -0.30
C TRP A 69 -12.41 -4.66 0.59
N LEU A 70 -13.54 -4.26 -0.02
CA LEU A 70 -14.69 -3.75 0.72
C LEU A 70 -15.75 -4.85 0.75
N ASP A 71 -15.78 -5.56 1.87
CA ASP A 71 -16.74 -6.63 2.09
C ASP A 71 -18.15 -6.06 2.23
N LYS A 72 -19.14 -6.79 1.70
CA LYS A 72 -20.56 -6.47 1.89
C LYS A 72 -21.21 -7.38 2.94
N GLN A 73 -20.50 -8.40 3.43
CA GLN A 73 -21.00 -9.37 4.38
C GLN A 73 -20.60 -9.02 5.82
N ALA A 74 -21.36 -9.58 6.77
CA ALA A 74 -21.04 -9.50 8.20
C ALA A 74 -19.65 -10.11 8.48
N LEU A 75 -18.97 -9.58 9.49
CA LEU A 75 -17.65 -10.03 9.91
C LEU A 75 -17.66 -11.56 10.13
N ARG A 76 -16.90 -12.29 9.33
CA ARG A 76 -16.65 -13.73 9.54
C ARG A 76 -15.36 -13.89 10.32
N GLU A 77 -15.23 -14.99 11.08
CA GLU A 77 -13.94 -15.38 11.64
C GLU A 77 -12.90 -15.48 10.52
N GLY A 78 -11.72 -14.90 10.76
CA GLY A 78 -10.78 -14.48 9.72
C GLY A 78 -10.47 -15.56 8.69
N VAL A 79 -10.62 -15.22 7.41
CA VAL A 79 -10.12 -16.05 6.31
C VAL A 79 -8.62 -15.78 6.17
N TYR A 80 -7.81 -16.81 6.43
CA TYR A 80 -6.37 -16.76 6.17
C TYR A 80 -6.12 -17.03 4.69
N ILE A 81 -5.47 -16.07 4.02
CA ILE A 81 -4.97 -16.26 2.66
C ILE A 81 -3.51 -16.67 2.80
N ASP A 82 -3.18 -17.90 2.40
CA ASP A 82 -1.79 -18.34 2.31
C ASP A 82 -1.08 -17.57 1.20
N ILE A 83 -0.12 -16.72 1.60
CA ILE A 83 0.74 -15.96 0.69
C ILE A 83 2.17 -16.43 0.89
N GLU A 84 2.76 -17.03 -0.14
CA GLU A 84 4.19 -17.38 -0.16
C GLU A 84 5.04 -16.10 -0.31
N ALA A 85 5.25 -15.41 0.81
CA ALA A 85 5.86 -14.07 0.84
C ALA A 85 7.24 -13.99 0.16
N LYS A 86 8.01 -15.09 0.17
CA LYS A 86 9.35 -15.19 -0.43
C LYS A 86 9.34 -15.00 -1.96
N THR A 87 8.21 -15.23 -2.61
CA THR A 87 8.09 -15.06 -4.06
C THR A 87 7.82 -13.61 -4.48
N PHE A 88 7.45 -12.74 -3.54
CA PHE A 88 7.04 -11.36 -3.83
C PHE A 88 7.89 -10.30 -3.11
N ILE A 89 8.44 -10.62 -1.93
CA ILE A 89 9.28 -9.70 -1.16
C ILE A 89 10.73 -9.93 -1.56
N ASN A 90 11.28 -9.06 -2.40
CA ASN A 90 12.69 -9.09 -2.81
C ASN A 90 13.54 -8.01 -2.12
N GLN A 91 12.90 -7.07 -1.42
CA GLN A 91 13.55 -5.95 -0.75
C GLN A 91 12.88 -5.64 0.57
N VAL A 92 13.69 -5.26 1.57
CA VAL A 92 13.20 -4.69 2.84
C VAL A 92 13.95 -3.42 3.18
N MET A 93 13.27 -2.55 3.92
CA MET A 93 13.77 -1.26 4.32
C MET A 93 14.10 -1.26 5.81
N ILE A 94 15.27 -0.72 6.15
CA ILE A 94 15.68 -0.50 7.55
C ILE A 94 15.45 0.97 7.92
N THR A 95 14.81 1.20 9.06
CA THR A 95 14.57 2.53 9.64
C THR A 95 15.89 3.29 9.83
N PRO A 96 15.94 4.62 9.61
CA PRO A 96 17.18 5.36 9.77
C PRO A 96 17.56 5.52 11.26
N HIS A 97 16.67 5.14 12.17
CA HIS A 97 16.88 5.15 13.62
C HIS A 97 17.47 3.85 14.16
N ALA A 98 17.64 2.81 13.33
CA ALA A 98 18.23 1.56 13.77
C ALA A 98 19.71 1.78 14.11
N SER A 99 20.15 1.19 15.21
CA SER A 99 21.56 1.16 15.56
C SER A 99 22.37 0.39 14.50
N PRO A 100 23.70 0.60 14.44
CA PRO A 100 24.58 -0.18 13.56
C PRO A 100 24.48 -1.69 13.80
N ALA A 101 24.30 -2.12 15.06
CA ALA A 101 24.18 -3.52 15.43
C ALA A 101 22.86 -4.14 14.93
N GLU A 102 21.73 -3.45 15.12
CA GLU A 102 20.43 -3.88 14.60
C GLU A 102 20.44 -3.94 13.07
N THR A 103 21.03 -2.94 12.42
CA THR A 103 21.17 -2.91 10.96
C THR A 103 21.97 -4.11 10.45
N ALA A 104 23.07 -4.45 11.13
CA ALA A 104 23.88 -5.62 10.78
C ALA A 104 23.12 -6.93 10.99
N ASN A 105 22.34 -7.04 12.06
CA ASN A 105 21.52 -8.22 12.33
C ASN A 105 20.44 -8.42 11.26
N ILE A 106 19.67 -7.37 10.97
CA ILE A 106 18.60 -7.42 9.95
C ILE A 106 19.19 -7.79 8.58
N LYS A 107 20.32 -7.20 8.18
CA LYS A 107 20.99 -7.57 6.91
C LYS A 107 21.39 -9.04 6.85
N ARG A 108 21.84 -9.61 7.97
CA ARG A 108 22.23 -11.02 8.04
C ARG A 108 21.03 -11.94 7.89
N GLU A 109 19.94 -11.66 8.61
CA GLU A 109 18.72 -12.45 8.54
C GLU A 109 18.08 -12.40 7.15
N MET A 110 17.97 -11.21 6.55
CA MET A 110 17.35 -11.05 5.23
C MET A 110 18.14 -11.72 4.11
N LYS A 111 19.46 -11.82 4.25
CA LYS A 111 20.31 -12.58 3.31
C LYS A 111 19.95 -14.06 3.27
N LEU A 112 19.51 -14.67 4.38
CA LEU A 112 19.06 -16.06 4.42
C LEU A 112 17.81 -16.29 3.56
N PHE A 113 17.04 -15.23 3.30
CA PHE A 113 15.83 -15.26 2.50
C PHE A 113 16.01 -14.70 1.08
N GLY A 114 17.25 -14.38 0.68
CA GLY A 114 17.53 -13.80 -0.64
C GLY A 114 17.00 -12.37 -0.83
N VAL A 115 16.71 -11.66 0.27
CA VAL A 115 16.09 -10.33 0.28
C VAL A 115 17.17 -9.25 0.38
N SER A 116 17.10 -8.25 -0.50
CA SER A 116 18.03 -7.11 -0.49
C SER A 116 17.60 -6.04 0.51
N CYS A 117 18.52 -5.60 1.39
CA CYS A 117 18.23 -4.53 2.34
C CYS A 117 18.60 -3.16 1.75
N LEU A 118 17.64 -2.24 1.70
CA LEU A 118 17.85 -0.86 1.30
C LEU A 118 17.83 0.08 2.51
N ALA A 119 18.70 1.08 2.50
CA ALA A 119 18.65 2.15 3.48
C ALA A 119 17.46 3.06 3.19
N SER A 120 16.63 3.33 4.20
CA SER A 120 15.59 4.34 4.07
C SER A 120 16.20 5.73 4.05
N GLY A 121 15.75 6.56 3.11
CA GLY A 121 16.15 7.96 3.02
C GLY A 121 15.02 8.78 2.44
N VAL A 122 14.56 9.77 3.20
CA VAL A 122 13.70 10.85 2.72
C VAL A 122 14.41 12.16 2.94
N LEU A 123 14.49 12.92 1.85
CA LEU A 123 14.99 14.28 1.77
C LEU A 123 14.37 15.16 2.85
N LYS A 124 15.19 16.06 3.41
CA LYS A 124 14.76 17.23 4.20
C LYS A 124 13.41 17.73 3.69
N SER A 125 12.42 17.87 4.58
CA SER A 125 11.14 18.51 4.28
C SER A 125 11.36 19.80 3.48
N PRO A 126 10.51 20.13 2.50
CA PRO A 126 10.51 21.49 1.96
C PRO A 126 10.23 22.45 3.12
N ARG A 127 11.05 23.50 3.20
CA ARG A 127 10.84 24.65 4.09
C ARG A 127 9.47 25.26 3.87
#